data_AF-A0A3M5W8E6-F1
#
_entry.id   AF-A0A3M5W8E6-F1
#
_cell.length_a   1.000
_cell.length_b   1.000
_cell.length_c   1.000
_cell.angle_alpha   90.00
_cell.angle_beta   90.00
_cell.angle_gamma   90.00
#
_symmetry.space_group_name_H-M   'P 1'
#
loop_
_entity.id
_entity.type
_entity.pdbx_description
1 polymer ?
#
loop_
_entity_poly.entity_id
_entity_poly.type
_entity_poly.pdbx_seq_one_letter_code
_entity_poly.pdbx_strand_id
1 'polypeptide(L)'
;MPKFPLYSCFLSEDARNVIGRVHADTEPALTMLKGEGFSYQGYVDIFDAGPAIECETGKIRAVKDSQALVLAIGTPGDDAPQFLIYNRKREDCRVTVGVARFAAGTLVVAPQTAKRLRMNAGDNVRAVPLSAAREGV
;
A
#
# COMPACT_ATOMS: atom_id res chain seq x y z
N MET A 1 -3.66 -22.28 22.00
CA MET A 1 -2.97 -23.02 20.92
C MET A 1 -2.72 -24.46 21.34
N PRO A 2 -2.85 -25.43 20.41
CA PRO A 2 -2.53 -26.83 20.69
C PRO A 2 -1.06 -26.98 21.06
N LYS A 3 -0.77 -27.86 22.01
CA LYS A 3 0.61 -28.11 22.49
C LYS A 3 1.43 -28.99 21.54
N PHE A 4 0.79 -29.63 20.57
CA PHE A 4 1.36 -30.59 19.64
C PHE A 4 0.93 -30.29 18.20
N PRO A 5 1.69 -30.74 17.18
CA PRO A 5 1.30 -30.57 15.78
C PRO A 5 -0.09 -31.18 15.50
N LEU A 6 -0.83 -30.52 14.61
CA LEU A 6 -2.11 -30.99 14.13
C LEU A 6 -1.94 -31.45 12.68
N TYR A 7 -2.15 -32.74 12.43
CA TYR A 7 -1.98 -33.33 11.11
C TYR A 7 -3.17 -32.97 10.22
N SER A 8 -2.92 -32.21 9.16
CA SER A 8 -3.98 -31.76 8.24
C SER A 8 -4.73 -32.92 7.57
N CYS A 9 -4.08 -34.08 7.38
CA CYS A 9 -4.71 -35.27 6.80
C CYS A 9 -5.84 -35.87 7.67
N PHE A 10 -5.91 -35.51 8.95
CA PHE A 10 -7.00 -35.91 9.84
C PHE A 10 -8.16 -34.91 9.88
N LEU A 11 -8.04 -33.76 9.20
CA LEU A 11 -9.11 -32.79 9.07
C LEU A 11 -10.11 -33.23 7.99
N SER A 12 -11.34 -32.72 8.09
CA SER A 12 -12.33 -32.87 7.02
C SER A 12 -11.82 -32.24 5.72
N GLU A 13 -12.40 -32.65 4.59
CA GLU A 13 -12.08 -32.04 3.30
C GLU A 13 -12.37 -30.54 3.28
N ASP A 14 -13.54 -30.12 3.78
CA ASP A 14 -13.91 -28.71 3.89
C ASP A 14 -12.89 -27.89 4.70
N ALA A 15 -12.45 -28.43 5.85
CA ALA A 15 -11.46 -27.77 6.69
C ALA A 15 -10.09 -27.68 5.99
N ARG A 16 -9.67 -28.71 5.24
CA ARG A 16 -8.43 -28.67 4.46
C ARG A 16 -8.48 -27.63 3.34
N ASN A 17 -9.63 -27.50 2.69
CA ASN A 17 -9.82 -26.63 1.52
C ASN A 17 -9.74 -25.14 1.84
N VAL A 18 -10.04 -24.75 3.09
CA VAL A 18 -10.00 -23.34 3.53
C VAL A 18 -8.64 -22.90 4.07
N ILE A 19 -7.71 -23.83 4.36
CA ILE A 19 -6.38 -23.48 4.88
C ILE A 19 -5.62 -22.60 3.88
N GLY A 20 -5.20 -21.43 4.33
CA GLY A 20 -4.47 -20.45 3.52
C GLY A 20 -5.35 -19.73 2.50
N ARG A 21 -6.68 -19.81 2.62
CA ARG A 21 -7.63 -19.08 1.78
C ARG A 21 -8.15 -17.84 2.51
N VAL A 22 -8.25 -16.75 1.77
CA VAL A 22 -8.93 -15.53 2.26
C VAL A 22 -10.43 -15.65 2.02
N HIS A 23 -11.21 -14.86 2.75
CA HIS A 23 -12.62 -14.67 2.45
C HIS A 23 -12.79 -13.95 1.10
N ALA A 24 -13.90 -14.17 0.40
CA ALA A 24 -14.16 -13.52 -0.90
C ALA A 24 -14.05 -11.98 -0.80
N ASP A 25 -14.56 -11.40 0.29
CA ASP A 25 -14.50 -9.95 0.54
C ASP A 25 -13.08 -9.41 0.76
N THR A 26 -12.11 -10.26 1.08
CA THR A 26 -10.71 -9.86 1.35
C THR A 26 -9.74 -10.23 0.22
N GLU A 27 -10.20 -10.89 -0.84
CA GLU A 27 -9.42 -11.14 -2.07
C GLU A 27 -8.85 -9.85 -2.71
N PRO A 28 -9.59 -8.72 -2.78
CA PRO A 28 -9.03 -7.48 -3.33
C PRO A 28 -7.87 -6.93 -2.49
N ALA A 29 -7.97 -7.03 -1.16
CA ALA A 29 -6.91 -6.60 -0.25
C ALA A 29 -5.66 -7.47 -0.39
N LEU A 30 -5.82 -8.80 -0.50
CA LEU A 30 -4.71 -9.71 -0.78
C LEU A 30 -4.02 -9.37 -2.10
N THR A 31 -4.79 -9.08 -3.15
CA THR A 31 -4.27 -8.69 -4.46
C THR A 31 -3.48 -7.39 -4.39
N MET A 32 -4.00 -6.38 -3.68
CA MET A 32 -3.31 -5.12 -3.42
C MET A 32 -1.97 -5.35 -2.70
N LEU A 33 -1.97 -6.13 -1.61
CA LEU A 33 -0.76 -6.39 -0.83
C LEU A 33 0.28 -7.19 -1.64
N LYS A 34 -0.15 -8.14 -2.47
CA LYS A 34 0.75 -8.82 -3.43
C LYS A 34 1.39 -7.83 -4.41
N GLY A 35 0.61 -6.87 -4.92
CA GLY A 35 1.13 -5.79 -5.77
C GLY A 35 2.14 -4.87 -5.06
N GLU A 36 2.09 -4.80 -3.73
CA GLU A 36 3.09 -4.11 -2.90
C GLU A 36 4.31 -4.97 -2.57
N GLY A 37 4.29 -6.28 -2.87
CA GLY A 37 5.40 -7.21 -2.63
C GLY A 37 5.18 -8.22 -1.49
N PHE A 38 3.99 -8.29 -0.92
CA PHE A 38 3.66 -9.28 0.12
C PHE A 38 3.47 -10.68 -0.48
N SER A 39 3.89 -11.69 0.28
CA SER A 39 3.83 -13.10 -0.14
C SER A 39 3.39 -14.00 1.01
N TYR A 40 2.79 -15.15 0.66
CA TYR A 40 2.41 -16.18 1.62
C TYR A 40 3.59 -17.08 1.94
N GLN A 41 3.87 -17.29 3.23
CA GLN A 41 5.05 -18.04 3.71
C GLN A 41 4.67 -19.31 4.51
N GLY A 42 3.42 -19.78 4.38
CA GLY A 42 2.98 -21.03 5.01
C GLY A 42 2.38 -20.89 6.41
N TYR A 43 2.20 -19.67 6.91
CA TYR A 43 1.56 -19.41 8.20
C TYR A 43 0.08 -19.04 8.03
N VAL A 44 -0.76 -19.54 8.93
CA VAL A 44 -2.20 -19.26 8.92
C VAL A 44 -2.68 -18.79 10.28
N ASP A 45 -3.78 -18.04 10.30
CA ASP A 45 -4.46 -17.65 11.53
C ASP A 45 -5.02 -18.89 12.26
N ILE A 46 -4.99 -18.85 13.59
CA ILE A 46 -5.34 -20.00 14.43
C ILE A 46 -6.85 -20.22 14.57
N PHE A 47 -7.68 -19.25 14.17
CA PHE A 47 -9.13 -19.31 14.29
C PHE A 47 -9.79 -19.67 12.95
N ASP A 48 -9.41 -18.99 11.86
CA ASP A 48 -10.06 -19.16 10.55
C ASP A 48 -9.15 -19.78 9.47
N ALA A 49 -7.89 -20.06 9.79
CA ALA A 49 -6.89 -20.58 8.85
C ALA A 49 -6.61 -19.66 7.65
N GLY A 50 -6.96 -18.38 7.73
CA GLY A 50 -6.62 -17.37 6.72
C GLY A 50 -5.09 -17.20 6.59
N PRO A 51 -4.57 -16.88 5.40
CA PRO A 51 -3.13 -16.81 5.18
C PRO A 51 -2.53 -15.56 5.85
N ALA A 52 -1.47 -15.76 6.63
CA ALA A 52 -0.59 -14.67 7.01
C ALA A 52 0.38 -14.38 5.84
N ILE A 53 0.39 -13.13 5.40
CA ILE A 53 1.29 -12.65 4.35
C ILE A 53 2.32 -11.69 4.93
N GLU A 54 3.52 -11.70 4.37
CA GLU A 54 4.62 -10.89 4.86
C GLU A 54 5.47 -10.33 3.71
N CYS A 55 6.16 -9.24 4.02
CA CYS A 55 7.11 -8.56 3.15
C CYS A 55 8.18 -7.90 4.00
N GLU A 56 9.43 -7.98 3.56
CA GLU A 56 10.50 -7.17 4.12
C GLU A 56 10.23 -5.69 3.83
N THR A 57 10.36 -4.80 4.81
CA THR A 57 9.98 -3.39 4.68
C THR A 57 10.62 -2.69 3.47
N GLY A 58 11.88 -3.01 3.16
CA GLY A 58 12.59 -2.44 2.00
C GLY A 58 12.13 -2.96 0.64
N LYS A 59 11.34 -4.04 0.61
CA LYS A 59 10.75 -4.63 -0.60
C LYS A 59 9.31 -4.16 -0.85
N ILE A 60 8.69 -3.49 0.13
CA ILE A 60 7.37 -2.90 -0.05
C ILE A 60 7.48 -1.80 -1.10
N ARG A 61 6.80 -1.94 -2.24
CA ARG A 61 6.87 -0.99 -3.37
C ARG A 61 6.65 0.45 -2.92
N ALA A 62 5.57 0.72 -2.19
CA ALA A 62 5.25 2.05 -1.70
C ALA A 62 6.34 2.63 -0.76
N VAL A 63 7.12 1.80 -0.08
CA VAL A 63 8.25 2.26 0.74
C VAL A 63 9.47 2.52 -0.14
N LYS A 64 9.86 1.51 -0.93
CA LYS A 64 11.05 1.51 -1.79
C LYS A 64 11.01 2.65 -2.82
N ASP A 65 9.87 2.84 -3.47
CA ASP A 65 9.73 3.76 -4.60
C ASP A 65 9.27 5.15 -4.17
N SER A 66 8.94 5.34 -2.88
CA SER A 66 8.58 6.67 -2.38
C SER A 66 9.76 7.62 -2.36
N GLN A 67 9.51 8.87 -2.75
CA GLN A 67 10.53 9.90 -2.83
C GLN A 67 10.19 11.07 -1.90
N ALA A 68 11.22 11.70 -1.34
CA ALA A 68 11.07 12.99 -0.68
C ALA A 68 11.11 14.09 -1.75
N LEU A 69 10.09 14.93 -1.79
CA LEU A 69 9.87 15.93 -2.84
C LEU A 69 9.49 17.28 -2.22
N VAL A 70 9.79 18.36 -2.94
CA VAL A 70 9.31 19.70 -2.60
C VAL A 70 7.91 19.90 -3.16
N LEU A 71 6.97 20.38 -2.36
CA LEU A 71 5.61 20.62 -2.80
C LEU A 71 5.53 21.92 -3.62
N ALA A 72 4.93 21.87 -4.80
CA ALA A 72 4.49 23.05 -5.52
C ALA A 72 2.97 23.04 -5.66
N ILE A 73 2.37 24.22 -5.61
CA ILE A 73 0.92 24.39 -5.74
C ILE A 73 0.63 24.98 -7.12
N GLY A 74 -0.17 24.27 -7.90
CA GLY A 74 -0.51 24.66 -9.27
C GLY A 74 -1.50 23.67 -9.88
N THR A 75 -1.57 23.65 -11.21
CA THR A 75 -2.40 22.68 -11.94
C THR A 75 -1.52 21.51 -12.37
N PRO A 76 -1.71 20.29 -11.82
CA PRO A 76 -0.92 19.13 -12.22
C PRO A 76 -1.16 18.69 -13.66
N GLY A 77 -2.18 19.23 -14.35
CA GLY A 77 -2.59 18.90 -15.73
C GLY A 77 -3.34 17.58 -15.87
N ASP A 78 -4.04 17.41 -17.00
CA ASP A 78 -5.13 16.42 -17.13
C ASP A 78 -4.66 14.96 -17.11
N ASP A 79 -3.46 14.67 -17.63
CA ASP A 79 -2.89 13.32 -17.66
C ASP A 79 -1.97 12.99 -16.47
N ALA A 80 -1.98 13.81 -15.41
CA ALA A 80 -1.17 13.52 -14.24
C ALA A 80 -1.69 12.28 -13.48
N PRO A 81 -0.80 11.36 -13.06
CA PRO A 81 -1.22 10.19 -12.32
C PRO A 81 -1.59 10.54 -10.88
N GLN A 82 -2.26 9.61 -10.21
CA GLN A 82 -2.52 9.72 -8.78
C GLN A 82 -1.28 9.35 -7.96
N PHE A 83 -1.01 10.15 -6.94
CA PHE A 83 0.03 9.89 -5.94
C PHE A 83 -0.61 9.71 -4.56
N LEU A 84 -0.02 8.79 -3.77
CA LEU A 84 -0.17 8.79 -2.32
C LEU A 84 0.86 9.76 -1.75
N ILE A 85 0.41 10.74 -0.97
CA ILE A 85 1.24 11.86 -0.49
C ILE A 85 1.14 11.95 1.02
N TYR A 86 2.29 11.90 1.70
CA TYR A 86 2.46 12.03 3.14
C TYR A 86 3.17 13.35 3.47
N ASN A 87 2.63 14.10 4.45
CA ASN A 87 3.14 15.41 4.86
C ASN A 87 4.42 15.38 5.72
N ARG A 88 5.01 14.20 5.98
CA ARG A 88 6.25 14.02 6.75
C ARG A 88 6.22 14.52 8.20
N LYS A 89 5.04 14.67 8.79
CA LYS A 89 4.89 15.06 10.20
C LYS A 89 4.45 13.87 11.06
N ARG A 90 4.89 13.86 12.33
CA ARG A 90 4.42 12.90 13.34
C ARG A 90 3.14 13.41 13.98
N GLU A 91 3.19 14.59 14.59
CA GLU A 91 2.00 15.33 15.02
C GLU A 91 1.31 15.94 13.80
N ASP A 92 -0.02 15.97 13.80
CA ASP A 92 -0.81 16.37 12.62
C ASP A 92 -0.41 15.61 11.33
N CYS A 93 -0.10 14.32 11.46
CA CYS A 93 0.12 13.44 10.32
C CYS A 93 -1.08 13.51 9.36
N ARG A 94 -0.80 13.76 8.08
CA ARG A 94 -1.79 13.74 7.01
C ARG A 94 -1.24 12.95 5.84
N VAL A 95 -2.10 12.08 5.32
CA VAL A 95 -1.87 11.35 4.08
C VAL A 95 -3.09 11.55 3.20
N THR A 96 -2.88 11.78 1.90
CA THR A 96 -3.99 11.88 0.94
C THR A 96 -3.59 11.29 -0.40
N VAL A 97 -4.60 10.93 -1.18
CA VAL A 97 -4.44 10.62 -2.60
C VAL A 97 -4.82 11.85 -3.40
N GLY A 98 -3.97 12.24 -4.34
CA GLY A 98 -4.23 13.36 -5.22
C GLY A 98 -3.55 13.19 -6.57
N VAL A 99 -4.17 13.77 -7.60
CA VAL A 99 -3.52 13.93 -8.90
C VAL A 99 -2.31 14.86 -8.71
N ALA A 100 -1.14 14.42 -9.17
CA ALA A 100 0.10 15.15 -8.99
C ALA A 100 1.08 14.90 -10.13
N ARG A 101 1.88 15.93 -10.46
CA ARG A 101 2.93 15.84 -11.48
C ARG A 101 4.29 15.96 -10.83
N PHE A 102 5.12 14.94 -10.99
CA PHE A 102 6.52 15.01 -10.64
C PHE A 102 7.29 15.80 -11.71
N ALA A 103 8.07 16.79 -11.30
CA ALA A 103 8.94 17.57 -12.17
C ALA A 103 10.22 17.94 -11.40
N ALA A 104 11.36 17.33 -11.76
CA ALA A 104 12.69 17.67 -11.26
C ALA A 104 12.77 17.84 -9.71
N GLY A 105 12.30 16.84 -8.95
CA GLY A 105 12.33 16.88 -7.47
C GLY A 105 11.18 17.65 -6.82
N THR A 106 10.30 18.24 -7.62
CA THR A 106 9.08 18.92 -7.18
C THR A 106 7.85 18.08 -7.48
N LEU A 107 6.88 18.10 -6.57
CA LEU A 107 5.55 17.51 -6.76
C LEU A 107 4.51 18.62 -6.89
N VAL A 108 4.00 18.83 -8.10
CA VAL A 108 2.94 19.81 -8.37
C VAL A 108 1.59 19.21 -8.02
N VAL A 109 0.84 19.85 -7.12
CA VAL A 109 -0.51 19.45 -6.70
C VAL A 109 -1.50 20.61 -6.79
N ALA A 110 -2.79 20.29 -6.93
CA ALA A 110 -3.86 21.28 -6.82
C ALA A 110 -3.92 21.91 -5.41
N PRO A 111 -4.38 23.17 -5.28
CA PRO A 111 -4.52 23.85 -3.99
C PRO A 111 -5.32 23.07 -2.95
N GLN A 112 -6.35 22.34 -3.36
CA GLN A 112 -7.17 21.52 -2.45
C GLN A 112 -6.36 20.37 -1.82
N THR A 113 -5.43 19.77 -2.55
CA THR A 113 -4.55 18.70 -2.06
C THR A 113 -3.58 19.25 -1.01
N ALA A 114 -2.95 20.40 -1.27
CA ALA A 114 -2.07 21.06 -0.30
C ALA A 114 -2.84 21.46 0.98
N LYS A 115 -4.06 21.98 0.84
CA LYS A 115 -4.94 22.32 1.97
C LYS A 115 -5.29 21.09 2.83
N ARG A 116 -5.59 19.94 2.22
CA ARG A 116 -5.85 18.68 2.93
C ARG A 116 -4.62 18.18 3.70
N LEU A 117 -3.44 18.33 3.11
CA LEU A 117 -2.17 18.00 3.75
C LEU A 117 -1.74 19.02 4.83
N ARG A 118 -2.37 20.20 4.85
CA ARG A 118 -1.98 21.36 5.67
C ARG A 118 -0.52 21.76 5.42
N MET A 119 -0.20 21.92 4.15
CA MET A 119 1.15 22.28 3.69
C MET A 119 1.11 23.46 2.73
N ASN A 120 2.23 24.15 2.66
CA ASN A 120 2.46 25.29 1.78
C ASN A 120 3.41 24.88 0.64
N ALA A 121 3.47 25.71 -0.40
CA ALA A 121 4.49 25.54 -1.44
C ALA A 121 5.89 25.69 -0.81
N GLY A 122 6.83 24.83 -1.22
CA GLY A 122 8.17 24.75 -0.65
C GLY A 122 8.33 23.73 0.48
N ASP A 123 7.24 23.24 1.07
CA ASP A 123 7.34 22.22 2.12
C ASP A 123 7.76 20.85 1.56
N ASN A 124 8.39 20.02 2.41
CA ASN A 124 8.80 18.67 2.04
C ASN A 124 7.71 17.64 2.26
N VAL A 125 7.36 16.90 1.22
CA VAL A 125 6.46 15.74 1.26
C VAL A 125 7.23 14.44 0.98
N ARG A 126 6.63 13.30 1.31
CA ARG A 126 7.00 12.01 0.74
C ARG A 126 5.85 11.52 -0.12
N ALA A 127 6.12 11.11 -1.35
CA ALA A 127 5.08 10.66 -2.26
C ALA A 127 5.52 9.47 -3.11
N VAL A 128 4.54 8.69 -3.54
CA VAL A 128 4.71 7.55 -4.45
C VAL A 128 3.50 7.46 -5.38
N PRO A 129 3.64 7.05 -6.65
CA PRO A 129 2.48 6.76 -7.50
C PRO A 129 1.54 5.75 -6.82
N LEU A 130 0.24 6.00 -6.87
CA LEU A 130 -0.77 5.23 -6.12
C LEU A 130 -0.71 3.73 -6.46
N SER A 131 -0.67 3.41 -7.74
CA SER A 131 -0.47 2.05 -8.25
C SER A 131 0.94 1.91 -8.83
N ALA A 132 1.45 0.68 -8.89
CA ALA A 132 2.59 0.38 -9.74
C ALA A 132 2.29 0.83 -11.17
N ALA A 133 3.31 1.31 -11.90
CA ALA A 133 3.17 1.51 -13.33
C ALA A 133 2.75 0.15 -13.92
N ARG A 134 1.65 0.14 -14.71
CA ARG A 134 1.38 -1.03 -15.55
C ARG A 134 2.57 -1.14 -16.50
N GLU A 135 3.39 -2.18 -16.36
CA GLU A 135 4.26 -2.58 -17.47
C GLU A 135 3.33 -2.77 -18.67
N GLY A 136 3.62 -2.04 -19.75
CA GLY A 136 2.76 -1.99 -20.92
C GLY A 136 2.49 -3.40 -21.45
N VAL A 137 1.22 -3.64 -21.79
CA VAL A 137 0.83 -4.70 -22.72
C VAL A 137 1.38 -4.38 -24.10
#